data_AF-A0A562MD81-F1
#
_entry.id   AF-A0A562MD81-F1
#
_cell.length_a   1.000
_cell.length_b   1.000
_cell.length_c   1.000
_cell.angle_alpha   90.00
_cell.angle_beta   90.00
_cell.angle_gamma   90.00
#
_symmetry.space_group_name_H-M   'P 1'
#
loop_
_entity.id
_entity.type
_entity.pdbx_description
1 polymer ?
#
loop_
_entity_poly.entity_id
_entity_poly.type
_entity_poly.pdbx_seq_one_letter_code
_entity_poly.pdbx_strand_id
1 'polypeptide(L)'
;MKNTQKKLKAKHFRYLSKDIVKNPMIYIRDFYRYETNIIYWVNHIQLFVNAATVPEMADHNFAENGYHCKQMIKQIEVAFVIFHQCQLSIQETPLNFFSTKEDYHNYLFKLEYTTNGHIDPSDTISKFFSYQSLQKWYQTMDDIMHYLTVSDSGNYEYFGDQIMAIRELLMRLAFALHYIYEDEGISLNVPCYVKAINDEPHQSTKEKTKLRQIIEESIDKKYAQKEVQENSNDIEDSQNSHISEIPVSEVATQKQ
;
A
#
# COMPACT_ATOMS: atom_id res chain seq x y z
N MET A 1 -30.09 23.92 10.23
CA MET A 1 -29.43 22.99 11.16
C MET A 1 -27.96 22.88 10.77
N LYS A 2 -27.02 23.15 11.69
CA LYS A 2 -25.57 22.99 11.41
C LYS A 2 -25.25 21.50 11.41
N ASN A 3 -25.01 20.94 10.23
CA ASN A 3 -24.57 19.56 10.07
C ASN A 3 -23.14 19.45 10.63
N THR A 4 -23.02 19.15 11.92
CA THR A 4 -21.73 18.99 12.59
C THR A 4 -21.22 17.61 12.21
N GLN A 5 -20.55 17.52 11.06
CA GLN A 5 -19.80 16.32 10.69
C GLN A 5 -18.86 15.99 11.85
N LYS A 6 -19.01 14.79 12.41
CA LYS A 6 -18.14 14.31 13.49
C LYS A 6 -16.72 14.27 12.94
N LYS A 7 -15.86 15.14 13.47
CA LYS A 7 -14.44 15.16 13.12
C LYS A 7 -13.82 13.77 13.33
N LEU A 8 -13.23 13.22 12.27
CA LEU A 8 -12.49 11.98 12.34
C LEU A 8 -11.34 12.11 13.36
N LYS A 9 -11.11 11.05 14.14
CA LYS A 9 -10.06 10.98 15.16
C LYS A 9 -9.29 9.68 14.96
N ALA A 10 -7.98 9.70 15.20
CA ALA A 10 -7.11 8.53 15.11
C ALA A 10 -7.64 7.31 15.87
N LYS A 11 -8.29 7.52 17.03
CA LYS A 11 -8.90 6.44 17.83
C LYS A 11 -10.00 5.63 17.14
N HIS A 12 -10.51 6.07 15.99
CA HIS A 12 -11.51 5.33 15.21
C HIS A 12 -10.87 4.38 14.19
N PHE A 13 -9.54 4.40 14.08
CA PHE A 13 -8.75 3.62 13.14
C PHE A 13 -7.84 2.65 13.91
N ARG A 14 -7.53 1.50 13.32
CA ARG A 14 -6.61 0.50 13.89
C ARG A 14 -5.17 0.96 13.74
N TYR A 15 -4.82 1.60 12.62
CA TYR A 15 -3.41 1.85 12.28
C TYR A 15 -3.05 3.30 11.94
N LEU A 16 -4.02 4.20 11.74
CA LEU A 16 -3.71 5.60 11.42
C LEU A 16 -3.29 6.44 12.64
N SER A 17 -2.22 7.21 12.46
CA SER A 17 -1.83 8.27 13.38
C SER A 17 -2.70 9.52 13.20
N LYS A 18 -2.65 10.45 14.17
CA LYS A 18 -3.38 11.73 14.09
C LYS A 18 -2.95 12.57 12.89
N ASP A 19 -1.67 12.52 12.53
CA ASP A 19 -1.11 13.30 11.44
C ASP A 19 -1.59 12.78 10.09
N ILE A 20 -1.67 11.46 9.92
CA ILE A 20 -2.21 10.82 8.70
C ILE A 20 -3.72 11.08 8.58
N VAL A 21 -4.48 11.02 9.68
CA VAL A 21 -5.91 11.38 9.66
C VAL A 21 -6.13 12.84 9.29
N LYS A 22 -5.19 13.74 9.64
CA LYS A 22 -5.24 15.15 9.25
C LYS A 22 -4.85 15.33 7.79
N ASN A 23 -3.79 14.64 7.34
CA ASN A 23 -3.27 14.72 5.99
C ASN A 23 -2.93 13.31 5.46
N PRO A 24 -3.86 12.67 4.72
CA PRO A 24 -3.65 11.32 4.19
C PRO A 24 -2.47 11.22 3.21
N MET A 25 -2.06 12.34 2.59
CA MET A 25 -0.93 12.39 1.67
C MET A 25 0.41 12.02 2.32
N ILE A 26 0.52 12.14 3.65
CA ILE A 26 1.73 11.69 4.37
C ILE A 26 1.94 10.20 4.14
N TYR A 27 0.92 9.38 4.38
CA TYR A 27 1.01 7.94 4.17
C TYR A 27 1.17 7.60 2.68
N ILE A 28 0.37 8.21 1.81
CA ILE A 28 0.37 7.91 0.37
C ILE A 28 1.77 8.15 -0.22
N ARG A 29 2.38 9.30 0.09
CA ARG A 29 3.75 9.60 -0.36
C ARG A 29 4.76 8.62 0.21
N ASP A 30 4.70 8.35 1.51
CA ASP A 30 5.70 7.47 2.13
C ASP A 30 5.63 6.05 1.55
N PHE A 31 4.42 5.53 1.34
CA PHE A 31 4.20 4.18 0.83
C PHE A 31 4.65 4.01 -0.63
N TYR A 32 4.15 4.84 -1.56
CA TYR A 32 4.46 4.67 -2.98
C TYR A 32 5.85 5.19 -3.38
N ARG A 33 6.47 6.04 -2.54
CA ARG A 33 7.83 6.52 -2.81
C ARG A 33 8.92 5.61 -2.27
N TYR A 34 8.69 4.99 -1.11
CA TYR A 34 9.77 4.29 -0.38
C TYR A 34 9.51 2.80 -0.13
N GLU A 35 8.26 2.36 -0.05
CA GLU A 35 7.95 0.97 0.33
C GLU A 35 7.78 0.05 -0.88
N THR A 36 7.09 0.50 -1.94
CA THR A 36 6.79 -0.36 -3.10
C THR A 36 6.41 0.44 -4.35
N ASN A 37 6.54 -0.20 -5.52
CA ASN A 37 5.87 0.20 -6.76
C ASN A 37 4.44 -0.39 -6.79
N ILE A 38 3.50 0.30 -7.45
CA ILE A 38 2.12 -0.15 -7.66
C ILE A 38 1.98 -1.58 -8.22
N ILE A 39 2.80 -1.98 -9.20
CA ILE A 39 2.74 -3.30 -9.83
C ILE A 39 3.06 -4.41 -8.82
N TYR A 40 4.13 -4.26 -8.04
CA TYR A 40 4.45 -5.23 -6.98
C TYR A 40 3.36 -5.27 -5.92
N TRP A 41 2.84 -4.11 -5.54
CA TRP A 41 1.81 -4.04 -4.52
C TRP A 41 0.52 -4.75 -4.92
N VAL A 42 0.07 -4.54 -6.16
CA VAL A 42 -1.13 -5.20 -6.70
C VAL A 42 -0.93 -6.71 -6.79
N ASN A 43 0.26 -7.17 -7.17
CA ASN A 43 0.59 -8.60 -7.15
C ASN A 43 0.54 -9.18 -5.72
N HIS A 44 1.02 -8.44 -4.72
CA HIS A 44 0.90 -8.86 -3.31
C HIS A 44 -0.56 -8.94 -2.88
N ILE A 45 -1.41 -7.96 -3.23
CA ILE A 45 -2.85 -8.01 -2.96
C ILE A 45 -3.48 -9.24 -3.64
N GLN A 46 -3.19 -9.46 -4.92
CA GLN A 46 -3.74 -10.59 -5.68
C GLN A 46 -3.34 -11.93 -5.04
N LEU A 47 -2.07 -12.11 -4.71
CA LEU A 47 -1.58 -13.33 -4.09
C LEU A 47 -2.21 -13.55 -2.72
N PHE A 48 -2.24 -12.51 -1.88
CA PHE A 48 -2.83 -12.56 -0.54
C PHE A 48 -4.30 -12.96 -0.56
N VAL A 49 -5.10 -12.33 -1.43
CA VAL A 49 -6.53 -12.63 -1.52
C VAL A 49 -6.78 -14.02 -2.12
N ASN A 50 -6.02 -14.42 -3.14
CA ASN A 50 -6.18 -15.75 -3.74
C ASN A 50 -5.81 -16.87 -2.77
N ALA A 51 -4.69 -16.72 -2.05
CA ALA A 51 -4.22 -17.68 -1.04
C ALA A 51 -5.24 -17.88 0.10
N ALA A 52 -6.05 -16.86 0.39
CA ALA A 52 -7.12 -16.98 1.38
C ALA A 52 -8.23 -17.96 0.96
N THR A 53 -8.46 -18.11 -0.35
CA THR A 53 -9.50 -19.00 -0.91
C THR A 53 -9.00 -20.34 -1.41
N VAL A 54 -7.70 -20.44 -1.65
CA VAL A 54 -7.04 -21.65 -2.17
C VAL A 54 -5.97 -22.04 -1.15
N PRO A 55 -6.28 -22.92 -0.18
CA PRO A 55 -5.36 -23.32 0.88
C PRO A 55 -4.01 -23.82 0.34
N GLU A 56 -3.99 -24.45 -0.84
CA GLU A 56 -2.79 -24.95 -1.48
C GLU A 56 -1.81 -23.84 -1.91
N MET A 57 -2.30 -22.61 -2.07
CA MET A 57 -1.48 -21.43 -2.34
C MET A 57 -1.04 -20.71 -1.06
N ALA A 58 -1.60 -21.06 0.10
CA ALA A 58 -1.28 -20.42 1.36
C ALA A 58 0.00 -21.01 1.97
N ASP A 59 1.02 -20.18 2.13
CA ASP A 59 2.09 -20.46 3.09
C ASP A 59 1.67 -19.92 4.46
N HIS A 60 1.15 -20.82 5.30
CA HIS A 60 0.67 -20.50 6.65
C HIS A 60 1.75 -19.91 7.56
N ASN A 61 3.03 -20.15 7.27
CA ASN A 61 4.16 -19.65 8.04
C ASN A 61 4.81 -18.42 7.40
N PHE A 62 4.23 -17.89 6.32
CA PHE A 62 4.74 -16.71 5.67
C PHE A 62 4.56 -15.47 6.55
N ALA A 63 5.64 -15.07 7.21
CA ALA A 63 5.65 -13.99 8.20
C ALA A 63 5.12 -12.65 7.64
N GLU A 64 5.28 -12.43 6.34
CA GLU A 64 4.85 -11.19 5.66
C GLU A 64 3.33 -11.09 5.49
N ASN A 65 2.55 -12.17 5.67
CA ASN A 65 1.08 -12.10 5.60
C ASN A 65 0.51 -11.06 6.57
N GLY A 66 1.05 -11.00 7.80
CA GLY A 66 0.65 -10.00 8.78
C GLY A 66 1.04 -8.57 8.37
N TYR A 67 2.20 -8.41 7.73
CA TYR A 67 2.64 -7.12 7.19
C TYR A 67 1.73 -6.64 6.06
N HIS A 68 1.47 -7.49 5.06
CA HIS A 68 0.60 -7.16 3.93
C HIS A 68 -0.83 -6.85 4.39
N CYS A 69 -1.41 -7.66 5.28
CA CYS A 69 -2.74 -7.41 5.84
C CYS A 69 -2.80 -6.04 6.54
N LYS A 70 -1.80 -5.72 7.37
CA LYS A 70 -1.71 -4.41 8.03
C LYS A 70 -1.62 -3.26 7.04
N GLN A 71 -0.84 -3.40 5.97
CA GLN A 71 -0.71 -2.35 4.94
C GLN A 71 -2.00 -2.17 4.14
N MET A 72 -2.70 -3.25 3.78
CA MET A 72 -4.02 -3.16 3.14
C MET A 72 -5.04 -2.46 4.05
N ILE A 73 -5.11 -2.81 5.33
CA ILE A 73 -6.01 -2.13 6.27
C ILE A 73 -5.63 -0.64 6.37
N LYS A 74 -4.34 -0.28 6.44
CA LYS A 74 -3.92 1.13 6.41
C LYS A 74 -4.39 1.86 5.16
N GLN A 75 -4.29 1.25 3.98
CA GLN A 75 -4.78 1.84 2.73
C GLN A 75 -6.30 2.04 2.75
N ILE A 76 -7.05 1.06 3.26
CA ILE A 76 -8.50 1.18 3.48
C ILE A 76 -8.82 2.35 4.42
N GLU A 77 -8.10 2.48 5.53
CA GLU A 77 -8.31 3.57 6.48
C GLU A 77 -7.99 4.94 5.87
N VAL A 78 -6.89 5.04 5.10
CA VAL A 78 -6.50 6.28 4.41
C VAL A 78 -7.55 6.67 3.36
N ALA A 79 -8.01 5.71 2.57
CA ALA A 79 -9.09 5.94 1.62
C ALA A 79 -10.38 6.37 2.32
N PHE A 80 -10.68 5.85 3.51
CA PHE A 80 -11.85 6.27 4.28
C PHE A 80 -11.73 7.71 4.78
N VAL A 81 -10.53 8.14 5.17
CA VAL A 81 -10.26 9.54 5.51
C VAL A 81 -10.53 10.42 4.29
N ILE A 82 -10.03 10.06 3.11
CA ILE A 82 -10.28 10.79 1.85
C ILE A 82 -11.77 10.84 1.55
N PHE A 83 -12.46 9.69 1.58
CA PHE A 83 -13.90 9.56 1.36
C PHE A 83 -14.70 10.56 2.19
N HIS A 84 -14.39 10.68 3.48
CA HIS A 84 -15.05 11.61 4.38
C HIS A 84 -14.63 13.07 4.22
N GLN A 85 -13.33 13.35 4.06
CA GLN A 85 -12.82 14.72 3.92
C GLN A 85 -13.29 15.37 2.62
N CYS A 86 -13.32 14.59 1.54
CA CYS A 86 -13.80 15.00 0.22
C CYS A 86 -15.33 14.90 0.07
N GLN A 87 -16.03 14.38 1.08
CA GLN A 87 -17.49 14.19 1.07
C GLN A 87 -17.99 13.40 -0.15
N LEU A 88 -17.27 12.34 -0.49
CA LEU A 88 -17.63 11.48 -1.61
C LEU A 88 -18.99 10.82 -1.33
N SER A 89 -19.80 10.67 -2.37
CA SER A 89 -21.13 10.07 -2.26
C SER A 89 -21.06 8.55 -2.18
N ILE A 90 -22.11 7.93 -1.66
CA ILE A 90 -22.35 6.50 -1.82
C ILE A 90 -23.04 6.27 -3.17
N GLN A 91 -22.69 5.19 -3.86
CA GLN A 91 -23.23 4.77 -5.15
C GLN A 91 -24.11 3.54 -4.98
N GLU A 92 -25.19 3.47 -5.76
CA GLU A 92 -26.12 2.34 -5.73
C GLU A 92 -25.55 1.07 -6.35
N THR A 93 -24.66 1.20 -7.32
CA THR A 93 -24.10 0.09 -8.11
C THR A 93 -22.57 0.04 -8.01
N PRO A 94 -22.00 -0.25 -6.82
CA PRO A 94 -20.55 -0.18 -6.57
C PRO A 94 -19.70 -1.14 -7.40
N LEU A 95 -20.30 -2.20 -7.94
CA LEU A 95 -19.62 -3.19 -8.79
C LEU A 95 -19.77 -2.91 -10.29
N ASN A 96 -20.45 -1.81 -10.67
CA ASN A 96 -20.49 -1.37 -12.05
C ASN A 96 -19.23 -0.54 -12.36
N PHE A 97 -18.19 -1.23 -12.80
CA PHE A 97 -16.88 -0.63 -13.03
C PHE A 97 -16.71 0.02 -14.40
N PHE A 98 -17.53 -0.33 -15.40
CA PHE A 98 -17.32 0.08 -16.79
C PHE A 98 -18.56 0.82 -17.30
N SER A 99 -18.48 2.15 -17.35
CA SER A 99 -19.53 2.99 -17.92
C SER A 99 -19.53 2.93 -19.45
N THR A 100 -18.35 2.76 -20.05
CA THR A 100 -18.15 2.74 -21.50
C THR A 100 -17.34 1.52 -21.96
N LYS A 101 -17.38 1.23 -23.27
CA LYS A 101 -16.50 0.21 -23.88
C LYS A 101 -15.02 0.60 -23.77
N GLU A 102 -14.74 1.90 -23.76
CA GLU A 102 -13.37 2.41 -23.60
C GLU A 102 -12.82 2.10 -22.21
N ASP A 103 -13.64 2.25 -21.15
CA ASP A 103 -13.24 1.89 -19.79
C ASP A 103 -12.86 0.41 -19.67
N TYR A 104 -13.65 -0.47 -20.30
CA TYR A 104 -13.35 -1.90 -20.36
C TYR A 104 -12.06 -2.20 -21.14
N HIS A 105 -11.84 -1.50 -22.26
CA HIS A 105 -10.62 -1.65 -23.06
C HIS A 105 -9.37 -1.17 -22.29
N ASN A 106 -9.44 -0.03 -21.61
CA ASN A 106 -8.35 0.50 -20.78
C ASN A 106 -8.00 -0.47 -19.65
N TYR A 107 -9.01 -1.04 -18.99
CA TYR A 107 -8.79 -2.06 -17.96
C TYR A 107 -8.09 -3.30 -18.50
N LEU A 108 -8.57 -3.87 -19.62
CA LEU A 108 -8.00 -5.11 -20.17
C LEU A 108 -6.58 -4.95 -20.72
N PHE A 109 -6.30 -3.86 -21.44
CA PHE A 109 -5.08 -3.75 -22.24
C PHE A 109 -4.04 -2.79 -21.67
N LYS A 110 -4.43 -1.88 -20.78
CA LYS A 110 -3.53 -0.87 -20.19
C LYS A 110 -3.41 -0.99 -18.68
N LEU A 111 -4.22 -1.82 -18.03
CA LEU A 111 -4.34 -1.89 -16.57
C LEU A 111 -4.67 -0.51 -15.97
N GLU A 112 -5.52 0.25 -16.66
CA GLU A 112 -5.96 1.57 -16.24
C GLU A 112 -7.41 1.51 -15.75
N TYR A 113 -7.68 2.14 -14.61
CA TYR A 113 -9.01 2.18 -14.02
C TYR A 113 -9.67 3.53 -14.31
N THR A 114 -10.46 3.55 -15.38
CA THR A 114 -11.14 4.77 -15.85
C THR A 114 -12.65 4.69 -15.70
N THR A 115 -13.26 5.87 -15.59
CA THR A 115 -14.71 6.09 -15.65
C THR A 115 -14.99 7.14 -16.71
N ASN A 116 -15.75 6.78 -17.75
CA ASN A 116 -15.99 7.63 -18.93
C ASN A 116 -14.69 8.06 -19.63
N GLY A 117 -13.71 7.15 -19.73
CA GLY A 117 -12.43 7.39 -20.41
C GLY A 117 -11.40 8.17 -19.60
N HIS A 118 -11.71 8.55 -18.35
CA HIS A 118 -10.82 9.33 -17.49
C HIS A 118 -10.51 8.62 -16.19
N ILE A 119 -9.29 8.78 -15.68
CA ILE A 119 -8.90 8.29 -14.36
C ILE A 119 -9.67 9.08 -13.31
N ASP A 120 -10.43 8.38 -12.45
CA ASP A 120 -11.21 8.98 -11.38
C ASP A 120 -11.00 8.20 -10.05
N PRO A 121 -10.01 8.61 -9.25
CA PRO A 121 -9.77 8.00 -7.93
C PRO A 121 -10.94 8.24 -6.97
N SER A 122 -11.68 9.34 -7.13
CA SER A 122 -12.84 9.67 -6.29
C SER A 122 -13.96 8.68 -6.52
N ASP A 123 -14.28 8.39 -7.78
CA ASP A 123 -15.27 7.39 -8.16
C ASP A 123 -14.88 6.00 -7.62
N THR A 124 -13.61 5.63 -7.75
CA THR A 124 -13.11 4.35 -7.25
C THR A 124 -13.25 4.22 -5.73
N ILE A 125 -12.80 5.23 -4.97
CA ILE A 125 -12.94 5.25 -3.50
C ILE A 125 -14.42 5.25 -3.08
N SER A 126 -15.25 6.00 -3.81
CA SER A 126 -16.70 6.03 -3.61
C SER A 126 -17.33 4.65 -3.79
N LYS A 127 -17.04 3.95 -4.89
CA LYS A 127 -17.49 2.56 -5.13
C LYS A 127 -17.01 1.60 -4.03
N PHE A 128 -15.76 1.75 -3.58
CA PHE A 128 -15.18 0.91 -2.52
C PHE A 128 -15.96 0.96 -1.20
N PHE A 129 -16.30 2.16 -0.72
CA PHE A 129 -17.11 2.32 0.51
C PHE A 129 -18.61 2.17 0.32
N SER A 130 -19.06 2.18 -0.94
CA SER A 130 -20.44 1.85 -1.30
C SER A 130 -20.69 0.34 -1.30
N TYR A 131 -19.67 -0.46 -1.63
CA TYR A 131 -19.75 -1.92 -1.52
C TYR A 131 -19.94 -2.38 -0.07
N GLN A 132 -19.11 -1.87 0.85
CA GLN A 132 -19.29 -2.12 2.27
C GLN A 132 -18.64 -1.06 3.16
N SER A 133 -19.12 -0.96 4.41
CA SER A 133 -18.61 0.01 5.39
C SER A 133 -17.20 -0.34 5.86
N LEU A 134 -16.48 0.64 6.42
CA LEU A 134 -15.16 0.43 7.01
C LEU A 134 -15.13 -0.72 8.03
N GLN A 135 -16.17 -0.84 8.86
CA GLN A 135 -16.26 -1.92 9.85
C GLN A 135 -16.39 -3.30 9.20
N LYS A 136 -17.13 -3.41 8.09
CA LYS A 136 -17.22 -4.65 7.32
C LYS A 136 -15.90 -4.96 6.64
N TRP A 137 -15.22 -3.96 6.09
CA TRP A 137 -13.86 -4.15 5.54
C TRP A 137 -12.87 -4.70 6.59
N TYR A 138 -12.92 -4.22 7.83
CA TYR A 138 -12.12 -4.80 8.90
C TYR A 138 -12.43 -6.28 9.12
N GLN A 139 -13.72 -6.65 9.15
CA GLN A 139 -14.13 -8.06 9.29
C GLN A 139 -13.62 -8.88 8.11
N THR A 140 -13.81 -8.41 6.87
CA THR A 140 -13.29 -9.07 5.67
C THR A 140 -11.79 -9.31 5.73
N MET A 141 -11.00 -8.32 6.16
CA MET A 141 -9.54 -8.48 6.27
C MET A 141 -9.15 -9.42 7.41
N ASP A 142 -9.87 -9.41 8.53
CA ASP A 142 -9.66 -10.34 9.65
C ASP A 142 -9.99 -11.78 9.24
N ASP A 143 -11.08 -11.98 8.49
CA ASP A 143 -11.49 -13.28 7.94
C ASP A 143 -10.45 -13.79 6.95
N ILE A 144 -10.01 -12.95 6.01
CA ILE A 144 -8.95 -13.31 5.05
C ILE A 144 -7.69 -13.74 5.79
N MET A 145 -7.25 -12.96 6.78
CA MET A 145 -6.07 -13.30 7.58
C MET A 145 -6.25 -14.61 8.35
N HIS A 146 -7.43 -14.86 8.89
CA HIS A 146 -7.74 -16.11 9.56
C HIS A 146 -7.57 -17.30 8.61
N TYR A 147 -8.18 -17.26 7.43
CA TYR A 147 -8.12 -18.34 6.45
C TYR A 147 -6.73 -18.55 5.83
N LEU A 148 -5.88 -17.52 5.82
CA LEU A 148 -4.47 -17.67 5.46
C LEU A 148 -3.67 -18.46 6.51
N THR A 149 -4.12 -18.49 7.77
CA THR A 149 -3.40 -19.14 8.87
C THR A 149 -3.94 -20.50 9.27
N VAL A 150 -5.19 -20.82 8.88
CA VAL A 150 -5.84 -22.10 9.20
C VAL A 150 -5.72 -23.05 8.00
N SER A 151 -5.29 -24.28 8.27
CA SER A 151 -5.05 -25.31 7.26
C SER A 151 -6.31 -26.05 6.76
N ASP A 152 -7.50 -25.51 7.03
CA ASP A 152 -8.77 -26.17 6.71
C ASP A 152 -9.29 -25.74 5.34
N SER A 153 -9.97 -26.65 4.64
CA SER A 153 -10.30 -26.53 3.21
C SER A 153 -11.65 -25.89 2.89
N GLY A 154 -12.39 -25.42 3.90
CA GLY A 154 -13.71 -24.80 3.76
C GLY A 154 -13.72 -23.37 3.19
N ASN A 155 -12.57 -22.84 2.76
CA ASN A 155 -12.37 -21.41 2.50
C ASN A 155 -13.18 -20.86 1.32
N TYR A 156 -13.41 -21.67 0.29
CA TYR A 156 -14.23 -21.26 -0.87
C TYR A 156 -15.71 -21.12 -0.50
N GLU A 157 -16.22 -21.92 0.44
CA GLU A 157 -17.62 -21.85 0.88
C GLU A 157 -17.93 -20.53 1.62
N TYR A 158 -16.93 -19.93 2.27
CA TYR A 158 -17.10 -18.70 3.03
C TYR A 158 -17.21 -17.45 2.14
N PHE A 159 -16.27 -17.27 1.21
CA PHE A 159 -16.25 -16.09 0.35
C PHE A 159 -17.04 -16.26 -0.96
N GLY A 160 -17.12 -17.48 -1.50
CA GLY A 160 -17.75 -17.76 -2.79
C GLY A 160 -17.33 -16.76 -3.88
N ASP A 161 -18.30 -16.29 -4.67
CA ASP A 161 -18.06 -15.32 -5.75
C ASP A 161 -17.66 -13.92 -5.24
N GLN A 162 -17.90 -13.62 -3.94
CA GLN A 162 -17.57 -12.31 -3.38
C GLN A 162 -16.07 -12.06 -3.31
N ILE A 163 -15.24 -13.12 -3.26
CA ILE A 163 -13.78 -12.97 -3.26
C ILE A 163 -13.29 -12.24 -4.51
N MET A 164 -13.93 -12.47 -5.67
CA MET A 164 -13.55 -11.80 -6.92
C MET A 164 -13.82 -10.30 -6.83
N ALA A 165 -14.95 -9.91 -6.24
CA ALA A 165 -15.29 -8.51 -6.00
C ALA A 165 -14.35 -7.87 -4.96
N ILE A 166 -14.04 -8.57 -3.87
CA ILE A 166 -13.10 -8.11 -2.83
C ILE A 166 -11.72 -7.87 -3.46
N ARG A 167 -11.20 -8.84 -4.22
CA ARG A 167 -9.91 -8.72 -4.90
C ARG A 167 -9.88 -7.52 -5.83
N GLU A 168 -10.89 -7.40 -6.70
CA GLU A 168 -10.98 -6.32 -7.67
C GLU A 168 -11.05 -4.94 -6.99
N LEU A 169 -11.85 -4.82 -5.92
CA LEU A 169 -11.98 -3.58 -5.16
C LEU A 169 -10.68 -3.19 -4.44
N LEU A 170 -9.96 -4.15 -3.85
CA LEU A 170 -8.68 -3.88 -3.19
C LEU A 170 -7.60 -3.45 -4.18
N MET A 171 -7.51 -4.10 -5.35
CA MET A 171 -6.59 -3.70 -6.41
C MET A 171 -6.92 -2.30 -6.94
N ARG A 172 -8.20 -2.03 -7.24
CA ARG A 172 -8.67 -0.70 -7.66
C ARG A 172 -8.37 0.38 -6.63
N LEU A 173 -8.55 0.09 -5.34
CA LEU A 173 -8.20 1.01 -4.26
C LEU A 173 -6.71 1.35 -4.27
N ALA A 174 -5.85 0.34 -4.42
CA ALA A 174 -4.41 0.54 -4.53
C ALA A 174 -4.04 1.42 -5.72
N PHE A 175 -4.67 1.24 -6.88
CA PHE A 175 -4.46 2.14 -8.02
C PHE A 175 -5.02 3.54 -7.78
N ALA A 176 -6.20 3.69 -7.17
CA ALA A 176 -6.75 5.00 -6.85
C ALA A 176 -5.82 5.82 -5.94
N LEU A 177 -5.25 5.19 -4.91
CA LEU A 177 -4.27 5.84 -4.03
C LEU A 177 -2.95 6.14 -4.76
N HIS A 178 -2.55 5.31 -5.71
CA HIS A 178 -1.38 5.57 -6.55
C HIS A 178 -1.61 6.74 -7.53
N TYR A 179 -2.79 6.85 -8.15
CA TYR A 179 -3.12 8.00 -8.98
C TYR A 179 -3.14 9.30 -8.16
N ILE A 180 -3.67 9.26 -6.93
CA ILE A 180 -3.59 10.40 -6.01
C ILE A 180 -2.12 10.76 -5.67
N TYR A 181 -1.24 9.76 -5.60
CA TYR A 181 0.19 10.00 -5.43
C TYR A 181 0.81 10.71 -6.64
N GLU A 182 0.57 10.20 -7.84
CA GLU A 182 1.12 10.75 -9.10
C GLU A 182 0.59 12.16 -9.39
N ASP A 183 -0.70 12.40 -9.15
CA ASP A 183 -1.35 13.70 -9.40
C ASP A 183 -1.14 14.70 -8.22
N GLU A 184 -0.38 14.31 -7.20
CA GLU A 184 -0.17 15.05 -5.95
C GLU A 184 -1.46 15.47 -5.22
N GLY A 185 -2.58 14.77 -5.47
CA GLY A 185 -3.87 15.07 -4.84
C GLY A 185 -5.07 14.46 -5.56
N ILE A 186 -6.27 14.94 -5.19
CA ILE A 186 -7.54 14.53 -5.81
C ILE A 186 -8.26 15.74 -6.39
N SER A 187 -8.71 15.63 -7.63
CA SER A 187 -9.48 16.68 -8.29
C SER A 187 -10.95 16.57 -7.89
N LEU A 188 -11.46 17.57 -7.16
CA LEU A 188 -12.87 17.63 -6.77
C LEU A 188 -13.63 18.57 -7.69
N ASN A 189 -14.77 18.10 -8.22
CA ASN A 189 -15.71 18.95 -8.94
C ASN A 189 -16.43 19.87 -7.96
N VAL A 190 -15.87 21.07 -7.75
CA VAL A 190 -16.49 22.10 -6.94
C VAL A 190 -17.53 22.87 -7.76
N PRO A 191 -18.72 23.17 -7.21
CA PRO A 191 -19.70 24.02 -7.85
C PRO A 191 -19.08 25.37 -8.25
N CYS A 192 -19.47 25.92 -9.39
CA CYS A 192 -18.86 27.13 -9.99
C CYS A 192 -18.87 28.38 -9.08
N TYR A 193 -19.70 28.41 -8.03
CA TYR A 193 -19.73 29.49 -7.04
C TYR A 193 -18.69 29.35 -5.93
N VAL A 194 -18.02 28.20 -5.80
CA VAL A 194 -16.91 27.97 -4.87
C VAL A 194 -15.63 28.45 -5.54
N LYS A 195 -15.18 29.65 -5.16
CA LYS A 195 -13.83 30.11 -5.52
C LYS A 195 -12.85 29.44 -4.57
N ALA A 196 -11.93 28.63 -5.12
CA ALA A 196 -10.73 28.27 -4.38
C ALA A 196 -10.05 29.58 -3.97
N ILE A 197 -9.86 29.77 -2.68
CA ILE A 197 -8.95 30.81 -2.20
C ILE A 197 -7.57 30.28 -2.56
N ASN A 198 -7.11 30.63 -3.76
CA ASN A 198 -5.70 30.58 -4.06
C ASN A 198 -5.09 31.63 -3.13
N ASP A 199 -4.62 31.20 -1.96
CA ASP A 199 -3.58 31.97 -1.28
C ASP A 199 -2.50 32.20 -2.35
N GLU A 200 -2.13 33.47 -2.50
CA GLU A 200 -1.34 34.03 -3.60
C GLU A 200 -0.24 33.09 -4.10
N PRO A 201 0.09 33.11 -5.40
CA PRO A 201 1.20 32.31 -5.92
C PRO A 201 2.43 32.62 -5.09
N HIS A 202 2.87 31.66 -4.27
CA HIS A 202 4.20 31.69 -3.70
C HIS A 202 5.13 31.76 -4.89
N GLN A 203 5.65 32.96 -5.14
CA GLN A 203 6.78 33.18 -6.00
C GLN A 203 7.84 32.18 -5.53
N SER A 204 8.09 31.17 -6.36
CA SER A 204 9.20 30.26 -6.23
C SER A 204 10.50 31.01 -6.58
N THR A 205 10.77 32.10 -5.87
CA THR A 205 12.12 32.63 -5.79
C THR A 205 12.89 31.66 -4.93
N LYS A 206 13.72 30.87 -5.62
CA LYS A 206 14.80 30.03 -5.08
C LYS A 206 15.51 30.71 -3.90
N GLU A 207 15.07 30.43 -2.70
CA GLU A 207 15.96 30.35 -1.54
C GLU A 207 15.71 29.01 -0.88
N LYS A 208 16.58 28.05 -1.20
CA LYS A 208 16.73 26.83 -0.42
C LYS A 208 16.97 27.28 1.02
N THR A 209 15.96 27.11 1.87
CA THR A 209 16.04 27.47 3.27
C THR A 209 17.23 26.72 3.86
N LYS A 210 18.17 27.43 4.52
CA LYS A 210 19.39 26.86 5.14
C LYS A 210 19.11 25.57 5.92
N LEU A 211 17.92 25.43 6.50
CA LEU A 211 17.45 24.22 7.17
C LEU A 211 17.36 22.99 6.26
N ARG A 212 16.91 23.13 5.01
CA ARG A 212 16.78 22.01 4.06
C ARG A 212 18.15 21.54 3.55
N GLN A 213 19.08 22.47 3.33
CA GLN A 213 20.49 22.13 3.04
C GLN A 213 21.15 21.42 4.22
N ILE A 214 20.94 21.88 5.45
CA ILE A 214 21.49 21.22 6.65
C ILE A 214 20.89 19.81 6.82
N ILE A 215 19.60 19.62 6.52
CA ILE A 215 18.95 18.31 6.59
C ILE A 215 19.50 17.38 5.49
N GLU A 216 19.60 17.84 4.25
CA GLU A 216 20.17 17.07 3.13
C GLU A 216 21.64 16.69 3.40
N GLU A 217 22.49 17.65 3.83
CA GLU A 217 23.90 17.37 4.19
C GLU A 217 24.03 16.44 5.40
N SER A 218 23.10 16.49 6.36
CA SER A 218 23.11 15.59 7.52
C SER A 218 22.70 14.17 7.15
N ILE A 219 21.82 14.02 6.16
CA ILE A 219 21.35 12.72 5.67
C ILE A 219 22.43 12.08 4.81
N ASP A 220 23.04 12.83 3.89
CA ASP A 220 24.12 12.34 3.03
C ASP A 220 25.35 11.91 3.83
N LYS A 221 25.71 12.64 4.90
CA LYS A 221 26.77 12.22 5.83
C LYS A 221 26.43 10.94 6.59
N LYS A 222 25.16 10.72 6.91
CA LYS A 222 24.70 9.52 7.64
C LYS A 222 24.70 8.28 6.75
N TYR A 223 24.41 8.45 5.46
CA TYR A 223 24.51 7.38 4.47
C TYR A 223 25.96 7.07 4.08
N ALA A 224 26.81 8.09 3.87
CA ALA A 224 28.23 7.89 3.59
C ALA A 224 28.98 7.20 4.76
N GLN A 225 28.60 7.49 6.01
CA GLN A 225 29.15 6.77 7.17
C GLN A 225 28.71 5.31 7.23
N LYS A 226 27.50 5.00 6.73
CA LYS A 226 26.96 3.63 6.72
C LYS A 226 27.60 2.78 5.62
N GLU A 227 27.85 3.35 4.43
CA GLU A 227 28.59 2.68 3.35
C GLU A 227 30.07 2.44 3.71
N VAL A 228 30.71 3.30 4.49
CA VAL A 228 32.08 3.09 4.98
C VAL A 228 32.13 2.02 6.09
N GLN A 229 31.08 1.91 6.92
CA GLN A 229 30.97 0.86 7.94
C GLN A 229 30.66 -0.52 7.35
N GLU A 230 29.81 -0.60 6.33
CA GLU A 230 29.53 -1.85 5.61
C GLU A 230 30.76 -2.34 4.83
N ASN A 231 31.49 -1.44 4.14
CA ASN A 231 32.74 -1.82 3.46
C ASN A 231 33.90 -2.17 4.41
N SER A 232 33.89 -1.71 5.67
CA SER A 232 34.91 -2.09 6.66
C SER A 232 34.65 -3.48 7.25
N ASN A 233 33.38 -3.88 7.38
CA ASN A 233 33.03 -5.19 7.91
C ASN A 233 33.27 -6.31 6.88
N ASP A 234 33.15 -6.01 5.58
CA ASP A 234 33.44 -6.98 4.51
C ASP A 234 34.96 -7.26 4.33
N ILE A 235 35.83 -6.40 4.85
CA ILE A 235 37.29 -6.58 4.80
C ILE A 235 37.82 -7.38 6.01
N GLU A 236 37.15 -7.32 7.17
CA GLU A 236 37.57 -8.12 8.35
C GLU A 236 37.16 -9.60 8.26
N ASP A 237 36.02 -9.92 7.63
CA ASP A 237 35.59 -11.33 7.45
C ASP A 237 36.37 -12.07 6.35
N SER A 238 37.09 -11.35 5.48
CA SER A 238 37.89 -11.94 4.39
C SER A 238 39.38 -12.15 4.74
N GLN A 239 39.83 -11.80 5.96
CA GLN A 239 41.21 -12.04 6.43
C GLN A 239 41.39 -13.19 7.44
N ASN A 240 40.31 -13.88 7.85
CA ASN A 240 40.40 -14.96 8.85
C ASN A 240 40.47 -16.40 8.27
N SER A 241 40.68 -16.55 6.96
CA SER A 241 40.70 -17.87 6.29
C SER A 241 42.00 -18.14 5.52
N HIS A 242 43.16 -17.86 6.12
CA HIS A 242 44.42 -18.43 5.62
C HIS A 242 45.48 -18.58 6.72
N ILE A 243 45.48 -19.71 7.43
CA ILE A 243 46.73 -20.35 7.89
C ILE A 243 46.60 -21.87 7.69
N SER A 244 47.45 -22.38 6.81
CA SER A 244 47.70 -23.80 6.55
C SER A 244 48.72 -24.35 7.54
N GLU A 245 48.50 -25.54 8.09
CA GLU A 245 49.60 -26.42 8.54
C GLU A 245 49.28 -27.90 8.19
N ILE A 246 50.19 -28.47 7.39
CA ILE A 246 50.52 -29.89 7.15
C ILE A 246 52.00 -30.00 7.64
N PRO A 247 52.63 -31.14 8.05
CA PRO A 247 52.35 -32.60 7.86
C PRO A 247 52.47 -33.43 9.17
N VAL A 248 52.32 -34.76 9.26
CA VAL A 248 53.19 -35.84 8.74
C VAL A 248 52.49 -37.21 8.84
N SER A 249 52.79 -38.05 7.85
CA SER A 249 52.42 -39.45 7.59
C SER A 249 53.09 -40.49 8.50
N GLU A 250 52.41 -41.62 8.75
CA GLU A 250 52.95 -43.00 8.82
C GLU A 250 51.76 -43.99 8.85
N VAL A 251 51.34 -44.60 7.72
CA VAL A 251 51.74 -45.90 7.11
C VAL A 251 51.22 -47.18 7.82
N ALA A 252 50.39 -47.91 7.05
CA ALA A 252 50.09 -49.36 7.03
C ALA A 252 49.32 -49.99 8.23
N THR A 253 48.36 -50.90 8.09
CA THR A 253 48.29 -52.05 7.17
C THR A 253 46.86 -52.63 7.12
N GLN A 254 46.46 -53.18 5.97
CA GLN A 254 45.29 -54.06 5.77
C GLN A 254 45.48 -55.48 6.34
N LYS A 255 44.34 -56.13 6.64
CA LYS A 255 44.01 -57.57 6.85
C LYS A 255 43.28 -57.71 8.19
N GLN A 256 42.11 -58.31 8.31
CA GLN A 256 41.47 -59.40 7.55
C GLN A 256 39.95 -59.29 7.68
#